data_AF-A0A521X6D8-F1
#
_entry.id   AF-A0A521X6D8-F1
#
_cell.length_a   1.000
_cell.length_b   1.000
_cell.length_c   1.000
_cell.angle_alpha   90.00
_cell.angle_beta   90.00
_cell.angle_gamma   90.00
#
_symmetry.space_group_name_H-M   'P 1'
#
loop_
_entity.id
_entity.type
_entity.pdbx_description
1 polymer ?
#
loop_
_entity_poly.entity_id
_entity_poly.type
_entity_poly.pdbx_seq_one_letter_code
_entity_poly.pdbx_strand_id
1 'polypeptide(L)'
;MQKIGICIKLAAVSGLSYIRKNPHMALAALLFLAGIAFLSTKVSTISGALFGAGASLLGAWVTELNNRRSNSEDKARRESEARRYLAPELNRTIERVLYIHQRAIPTFSSASIAYAAGEQIVKPNDLQKDFIPYMPTLYPNAPQFRDLTGDDATALIAFYDSLHTLDKFVNEWWEREGQLHINIFNMILTYSDESLRFAEDCIQKFELEKLYPPKYDSWGTLSSRIECSKVSAIQAREYHMARLETKNAKPAR
;
A
#
# COMPACT_ATOMS: atom_id res chain seq x y z
N MET A 1 -19.55 -33.54 41.91
CA MET A 1 -18.63 -34.38 41.10
C MET A 1 -18.66 -34.10 39.58
N GLN A 2 -19.54 -33.24 39.05
CA GLN A 2 -19.69 -33.06 37.59
C GLN A 2 -18.77 -31.97 36.95
N LYS A 3 -18.21 -31.05 37.74
CA LYS A 3 -17.32 -29.97 37.25
C LYS A 3 -15.87 -30.42 36.93
N ILE A 4 -15.40 -31.51 37.53
CA ILE A 4 -14.03 -32.01 37.33
C ILE A 4 -13.89 -32.71 35.96
N GLY A 5 -14.93 -33.40 35.49
CA GLY A 5 -14.92 -34.11 34.20
C GLY A 5 -14.91 -33.21 32.96
N ILE A 6 -15.38 -31.96 33.07
CA ILE A 6 -15.43 -31.01 31.94
C ILE A 6 -14.07 -30.34 31.72
N CYS A 7 -13.35 -29.98 32.79
CA CYS A 7 -11.99 -29.45 32.69
C CYS A 7 -10.99 -30.46 32.11
N ILE A 8 -11.12 -31.75 32.44
CA ILE A 8 -10.25 -32.80 31.91
C ILE A 8 -10.47 -33.00 30.41
N LYS A 9 -11.72 -32.93 29.92
CA LYS A 9 -12.03 -33.03 28.49
C LYS A 9 -11.52 -31.82 27.69
N LEU A 10 -11.64 -30.59 28.22
CA LEU A 10 -11.11 -29.39 27.55
C LEU A 10 -9.57 -29.39 27.48
N ALA A 11 -8.89 -29.81 28.56
CA ALA A 11 -7.43 -29.93 28.58
C ALA A 11 -6.93 -31.02 27.61
N ALA A 12 -7.65 -32.15 27.50
CA ALA A 12 -7.32 -33.21 26.57
C ALA A 12 -7.50 -32.78 25.09
N VAL A 13 -8.57 -32.05 24.76
CA VAL A 13 -8.81 -31.56 23.39
C VAL A 13 -7.78 -30.50 22.98
N SER A 14 -7.45 -29.55 23.88
CA SER A 14 -6.40 -28.56 23.65
C SER A 14 -5.02 -29.22 23.52
N GLY A 15 -4.70 -30.18 24.39
CA GLY A 15 -3.45 -30.95 24.34
C GLY A 15 -3.31 -31.77 23.04
N LEU A 16 -4.36 -32.46 22.60
CA LEU A 16 -4.38 -33.20 21.33
C LEU A 16 -4.19 -32.29 20.12
N SER A 17 -4.77 -31.09 20.12
CA SER A 17 -4.57 -30.10 19.05
C SER A 17 -3.12 -29.57 19.02
N TYR A 18 -2.51 -29.41 20.20
CA TYR A 18 -1.13 -28.92 20.36
C TYR A 18 -0.10 -29.98 19.98
N ILE A 19 -0.36 -31.24 20.35
CA ILE A 19 0.41 -32.43 19.96
C ILE A 19 0.36 -32.65 18.45
N ARG A 20 -0.82 -32.48 17.82
CA ARG A 20 -0.96 -32.61 16.36
C ARG A 20 -0.23 -31.52 15.59
N LYS A 21 -0.07 -30.33 16.19
CA LYS A 21 0.70 -29.23 15.61
C LYS A 21 2.22 -29.35 15.85
N ASN A 22 2.65 -30.12 16.85
CA ASN A 22 4.06 -30.24 17.24
C ASN A 22 4.45 -31.71 17.54
N PRO A 23 4.56 -32.57 16.50
CA PRO A 23 4.80 -34.00 16.66
C PRO A 23 6.14 -34.32 17.36
N HIS A 24 7.18 -33.50 17.14
CA HIS A 24 8.49 -33.68 17.79
C HIS A 24 8.45 -33.51 19.31
N MET A 25 7.65 -32.55 19.81
CA MET A 25 7.46 -32.34 21.26
C MET A 25 6.72 -33.50 21.92
N ALA A 26 5.68 -34.01 21.26
CA ALA A 26 4.91 -35.14 21.76
C ALA A 26 5.75 -36.42 21.79
N LEU A 27 6.53 -36.67 20.75
CA LEU A 27 7.41 -37.84 20.66
C LEU A 27 8.56 -37.74 21.68
N ALA A 28 9.15 -36.56 21.86
CA ALA A 28 10.15 -36.34 22.90
C ALA A 28 9.58 -36.58 24.30
N ALA A 29 8.42 -36.01 24.63
CA ALA A 29 7.77 -36.21 25.93
C ALA A 29 7.48 -37.70 26.20
N LEU A 30 7.00 -38.44 25.19
CA LEU A 30 6.79 -39.88 25.31
C LEU A 30 8.09 -40.66 25.55
N LEU A 31 9.18 -40.30 24.88
CA LEU A 31 10.49 -40.93 25.08
C LEU A 31 11.07 -40.64 26.47
N PHE A 32 10.91 -39.42 26.97
CA PHE A 32 11.29 -39.06 28.34
C PHE A 32 10.45 -39.83 29.38
N LEU A 33 9.13 -39.93 29.20
CA LEU A 33 8.25 -40.69 30.09
C LEU A 33 8.58 -42.20 30.08
N ALA A 34 8.82 -42.77 28.91
CA ALA A 34 9.26 -44.15 28.78
C ALA A 34 10.64 -44.37 29.43
N GLY A 35 11.59 -43.44 29.21
CA GLY A 35 12.92 -43.49 29.82
C GLY A 35 12.87 -43.49 31.35
N ILE A 36 11.97 -42.72 31.97
CA ILE A 36 11.72 -42.69 33.42
C ILE A 36 11.16 -44.04 33.90
N ALA A 37 10.19 -44.63 33.19
CA ALA A 37 9.60 -45.91 33.56
C ALA A 37 10.63 -47.07 33.51
N PHE A 38 11.53 -47.06 32.52
CA PHE A 38 12.60 -48.05 32.40
C PHE A 38 13.73 -47.84 33.41
N LEU A 39 13.84 -46.67 34.05
CA LEU A 39 14.90 -46.35 35.01
C LEU A 39 14.85 -47.23 36.26
N SER A 40 13.65 -47.66 36.64
CA SER A 40 13.40 -48.55 37.79
C SER A 40 13.62 -50.04 37.48
N THR A 41 14.01 -50.38 36.24
CA THR A 41 14.25 -51.75 35.79
C THR A 41 15.74 -52.04 35.63
N LYS A 42 16.15 -53.31 35.50
CA LYS A 42 17.56 -53.71 35.30
C LYS A 42 18.15 -53.32 33.94
N VAL A 43 17.47 -52.49 33.13
CA VAL A 43 17.83 -52.21 31.74
C VAL A 43 18.16 -50.73 31.53
N SER A 44 19.13 -50.22 32.30
CA SER A 44 19.54 -48.81 32.29
C SER A 44 20.04 -48.31 30.91
N THR A 45 20.58 -49.20 30.08
CA THR A 45 21.03 -48.88 28.71
C THR A 45 19.87 -48.42 27.82
N ILE A 46 18.67 -48.98 27.99
CA ILE A 46 17.48 -48.59 27.21
C ILE A 46 17.01 -47.20 27.65
N SER A 47 16.97 -46.92 28.95
CA SER A 47 16.65 -45.58 29.45
C SER A 47 17.59 -44.51 28.91
N GLY A 48 18.91 -44.78 28.90
CA GLY A 48 19.90 -43.86 28.32
C GLY A 48 19.64 -43.55 26.84
N ALA A 49 19.33 -44.58 26.04
CA ALA A 49 18.98 -44.42 24.62
C ALA A 49 17.69 -43.62 24.41
N LEU A 50 16.66 -43.87 25.24
CA LEU A 50 15.38 -43.14 25.18
C LEU A 50 15.54 -41.66 25.54
N PHE A 51 16.32 -41.34 26.58
CA PHE A 51 16.63 -39.94 26.90
C PHE A 51 17.49 -39.27 25.83
N GLY A 52 18.48 -39.96 25.26
CA GLY A 52 19.28 -39.43 24.14
C GLY A 52 18.41 -39.10 22.91
N ALA A 53 17.52 -40.02 22.53
CA ALA A 53 16.58 -39.81 21.43
C ALA A 53 15.60 -38.66 21.74
N GLY A 54 15.04 -38.61 22.96
CA GLY A 54 14.17 -37.53 23.41
C GLY A 54 14.87 -36.16 23.37
N ALA A 55 16.11 -36.08 23.87
CA ALA A 55 16.92 -34.87 23.85
C ALA A 55 17.23 -34.42 22.42
N SER A 56 17.52 -35.35 21.50
CA SER A 56 17.76 -35.02 20.08
C SER A 56 16.52 -34.43 19.39
N LEU A 57 15.32 -34.94 19.70
CA LEU A 57 14.06 -34.45 19.16
C LEU A 57 13.68 -33.08 19.74
N LEU A 58 13.97 -32.83 21.02
CA LEU A 58 13.84 -31.49 21.61
C LEU A 58 14.82 -30.51 20.95
N GLY A 59 16.08 -30.92 20.77
CA GLY A 59 17.09 -30.12 20.08
C GLY A 59 16.64 -29.74 18.67
N ALA A 60 16.18 -30.71 17.87
CA ALA A 60 15.66 -30.49 16.53
C ALA A 60 14.44 -29.55 16.52
N TRP A 61 13.52 -29.69 17.49
CA TRP A 61 12.36 -28.82 17.60
C TRP A 61 12.73 -27.38 17.98
N VAL A 62 13.68 -27.19 18.91
CA VAL A 62 14.19 -25.86 19.26
C VAL A 62 14.87 -25.21 18.06
N THR A 63 15.68 -25.94 17.31
CA THR A 63 16.30 -25.45 16.06
C THR A 63 15.23 -25.06 15.03
N GLU A 64 14.21 -25.89 14.83
CA GLU A 64 13.11 -25.59 13.90
C GLU A 64 12.33 -24.33 14.33
N LEU A 65 12.03 -24.17 15.62
CA LEU A 65 11.38 -22.96 16.13
C LEU A 65 12.25 -21.71 15.92
N ASN A 66 13.54 -21.80 16.24
CA ASN A 66 14.47 -20.70 16.03
C ASN A 66 14.58 -20.33 14.54
N ASN A 67 14.63 -21.34 13.66
CA ASN A 67 14.65 -21.12 12.21
C ASN A 67 13.35 -20.46 11.72
N ARG A 68 12.18 -20.93 12.17
CA ARG A 68 10.89 -20.30 11.83
C ARG A 68 10.82 -18.85 12.27
N ARG A 69 11.26 -18.59 13.50
CA ARG A 69 11.30 -17.24 14.06
C ARG A 69 12.26 -16.35 13.26
N SER A 70 13.50 -16.80 13.04
CA SER A 70 14.49 -16.08 12.22
C SER A 70 13.96 -15.79 10.83
N ASN A 71 13.40 -16.80 10.14
CA ASN A 71 12.84 -16.63 8.81
C ASN A 71 11.69 -15.61 8.77
N SER A 72 10.85 -15.57 9.81
CA SER A 72 9.76 -14.59 9.92
C SER A 72 10.27 -13.18 10.18
N GLU A 73 11.28 -13.03 11.04
CA GLU A 73 11.92 -11.75 11.34
C GLU A 73 12.69 -11.23 10.11
N ASP A 74 13.41 -12.11 9.41
CA ASP A 74 14.11 -11.81 8.16
C ASP A 74 13.15 -11.38 7.05
N LYS A 75 12.00 -12.06 6.92
CA LYS A 75 10.96 -11.67 5.97
C LYS A 75 10.40 -10.28 6.29
N ALA A 76 10.01 -10.03 7.54
CA ALA A 76 9.48 -8.75 7.97
C ALA A 76 10.51 -7.61 7.80
N ARG A 77 11.79 -7.90 8.02
CA ARG A 77 12.89 -6.98 7.76
C ARG A 77 13.00 -6.65 6.27
N ARG A 78 13.02 -7.65 5.39
CA ARG A 78 13.07 -7.44 3.92
C ARG A 78 11.87 -6.65 3.42
N GLU A 79 10.67 -6.94 3.90
CA GLU A 79 9.44 -6.18 3.57
C GLU A 79 9.55 -4.71 3.99
N SER A 80 10.06 -4.43 5.19
CA SER A 80 10.28 -3.07 5.69
C SER A 80 11.36 -2.32 4.89
N GLU A 81 12.46 -2.99 4.57
CA GLU A 81 13.54 -2.44 3.75
C GLU A 81 13.07 -2.15 2.32
N ALA A 82 12.25 -3.03 1.74
CA ALA A 82 11.66 -2.83 0.43
C ALA A 82 10.76 -1.60 0.37
N ARG A 83 9.88 -1.42 1.36
CA ARG A 83 9.04 -0.21 1.48
C ARG A 83 9.90 1.04 1.54
N ARG A 84 10.93 1.07 2.39
CA ARG A 84 11.86 2.21 2.51
C ARG A 84 12.65 2.47 1.24
N TYR A 85 13.01 1.43 0.50
CA TYR A 85 13.77 1.55 -0.74
C TYR A 85 12.95 2.20 -1.86
N LEU A 86 11.65 1.87 -1.97
CA LEU A 86 10.75 2.39 -2.99
C LEU A 86 10.12 3.75 -2.61
N ALA A 87 10.03 4.05 -1.31
CA ALA A 87 9.44 5.27 -0.79
C ALA A 87 9.95 6.59 -1.42
N PRO A 88 11.25 6.80 -1.71
CA PRO A 88 11.70 8.04 -2.33
C PRO A 88 11.18 8.27 -3.75
N GLU A 89 11.09 7.23 -4.57
CA GLU A 89 10.52 7.32 -5.92
C GLU A 89 9.02 7.54 -5.85
N LEU A 90 8.34 6.77 -5.00
CA LEU A 90 6.91 6.89 -4.77
C LEU A 90 6.54 8.31 -4.31
N ASN A 91 7.24 8.86 -3.32
CA ASN A 91 7.00 10.21 -2.82
C ASN A 91 7.18 11.28 -3.92
N ARG A 92 8.28 11.21 -4.68
CA ARG A 92 8.53 12.13 -5.82
C ARG A 92 7.43 12.06 -6.88
N THR A 93 6.91 10.86 -7.12
CA THR A 93 5.89 10.63 -8.14
C THR A 93 4.52 11.13 -7.68
N ILE A 94 4.14 10.88 -6.43
CA ILE A 94 2.90 11.40 -5.85
C ILE A 94 2.92 12.93 -5.77
N GLU A 95 4.02 13.52 -5.29
CA GLU A 95 4.19 14.99 -5.28
C GLU A 95 4.05 15.58 -6.69
N ARG A 96 4.56 14.89 -7.71
CA ARG A 96 4.42 15.31 -9.09
C ARG A 96 2.97 15.27 -9.56
N VAL A 97 2.22 14.20 -9.28
CA VAL A 97 0.79 14.12 -9.61
C VAL A 97 0.00 15.20 -8.87
N LEU A 98 0.30 15.43 -7.60
CA LEU A 98 -0.33 16.49 -6.82
C LEU A 98 -0.08 17.87 -7.43
N TYR A 99 1.15 18.14 -7.86
CA TYR A 99 1.48 19.37 -8.59
C TYR A 99 0.66 19.51 -9.88
N ILE A 100 0.55 18.44 -10.68
CA ILE A 100 -0.23 18.42 -11.92
C ILE A 100 -1.71 18.74 -11.62
N HIS A 101 -2.27 18.07 -10.62
CA HIS A 101 -3.66 18.28 -10.21
C HIS A 101 -3.89 19.72 -9.75
N GLN A 102 -3.02 20.24 -8.86
CA GLN A 102 -3.08 21.62 -8.38
C GLN A 102 -2.94 22.65 -9.50
N ARG A 103 -2.13 22.36 -10.53
CA ARG A 103 -1.96 23.24 -11.69
C ARG A 103 -3.14 23.18 -12.65
N ALA A 104 -3.77 22.02 -12.82
CA ALA A 104 -4.92 21.85 -13.70
C ALA A 104 -6.17 22.60 -13.19
N ILE A 105 -6.33 22.78 -11.87
CA ILE A 105 -7.49 23.50 -11.26
C ILE A 105 -7.64 24.94 -11.78
N PRO A 106 -6.64 25.84 -11.65
CA PRO A 106 -6.75 27.20 -12.15
C PRO A 106 -6.86 27.25 -13.67
N THR A 107 -6.20 26.34 -14.40
CA THR A 107 -6.26 26.31 -15.87
C THR A 107 -7.64 25.86 -16.37
N PHE A 108 -8.25 24.87 -15.72
CA PHE A 108 -9.65 24.48 -15.93
C PHE A 108 -10.60 25.65 -15.60
N SER A 109 -10.38 26.32 -14.47
CA SER A 109 -11.22 27.44 -14.04
C SER A 109 -11.18 28.61 -15.03
N SER A 110 -9.98 28.97 -15.51
CA SER A 110 -9.79 30.00 -16.55
C SER A 110 -10.47 29.61 -17.86
N ALA A 111 -10.27 28.36 -18.32
CA ALA A 111 -10.93 27.84 -19.50
C ALA A 111 -12.46 27.83 -19.37
N SER A 112 -12.98 27.52 -18.18
CA SER A 112 -14.42 27.58 -17.88
C SER A 112 -14.98 28.99 -17.96
N ILE A 113 -14.26 29.99 -17.45
CA ILE A 113 -14.72 31.39 -17.49
C ILE A 113 -14.77 31.87 -18.93
N ALA A 114 -13.69 31.66 -19.68
CA ALA A 114 -13.59 32.03 -21.09
C ALA A 114 -14.70 31.35 -21.93
N TYR A 115 -14.93 30.05 -21.73
CA TYR A 115 -16.01 29.32 -22.39
C TYR A 115 -17.40 29.88 -22.05
N ALA A 116 -17.63 30.26 -20.79
CA ALA A 116 -18.90 30.82 -20.35
C ALA A 116 -19.14 32.23 -20.93
N ALA A 117 -18.10 33.05 -21.00
CA ALA A 117 -18.15 34.42 -21.51
C ALA A 117 -18.11 34.51 -23.05
N GLY A 118 -17.68 33.45 -23.74
CA GLY A 118 -17.40 33.50 -25.19
C GLY A 118 -16.12 34.25 -25.52
N GLU A 119 -15.19 34.30 -24.57
CA GLU A 119 -13.92 35.04 -24.66
C GLU A 119 -12.75 34.09 -24.94
N GLN A 120 -11.62 34.67 -25.35
CA GLN A 120 -10.37 33.92 -25.48
C GLN A 120 -9.85 33.53 -24.10
N ILE A 121 -9.32 32.31 -24.01
CA ILE A 121 -8.75 31.81 -22.76
C ILE A 121 -7.51 32.61 -22.40
N VAL A 122 -7.49 33.17 -21.19
CA VAL A 122 -6.25 33.64 -20.58
C VAL A 122 -5.46 32.40 -20.20
N LYS A 123 -4.55 31.99 -21.08
CA LYS A 123 -3.66 30.85 -20.85
C LYS A 123 -2.69 31.22 -19.74
N PRO A 124 -2.65 30.50 -18.61
CA PRO A 124 -1.43 30.48 -17.81
C PRO A 124 -0.31 29.97 -18.73
N ASN A 125 0.92 30.45 -18.57
CA ASN A 125 2.08 30.06 -19.40
C ASN A 125 2.51 28.59 -19.18
N ASP A 126 1.55 27.67 -19.12
CA ASP A 126 1.71 26.24 -18.89
C ASP A 126 2.13 25.55 -20.18
N LEU A 127 3.08 24.64 -20.03
CA LEU A 127 3.62 23.81 -21.10
C LEU A 127 3.13 22.37 -20.92
N GLN A 128 3.12 21.58 -22.00
CA GLN A 128 2.72 20.17 -21.95
C GLN A 128 3.46 19.41 -20.86
N LYS A 129 4.76 19.64 -20.80
CA LYS A 129 5.68 19.04 -19.83
C LYS A 129 5.28 19.30 -18.38
N ASP A 130 4.49 20.32 -18.08
CA ASP A 130 4.05 20.63 -16.71
C ASP A 130 2.97 19.66 -16.24
N PHE A 131 2.29 18.97 -17.16
CA PHE A 131 1.24 18.00 -16.89
C PHE A 131 1.67 16.53 -17.08
N ILE A 132 2.93 16.28 -17.41
CA ILE A 132 3.47 14.91 -17.56
C ILE A 132 3.90 14.36 -16.19
N PRO A 133 3.38 13.20 -15.75
CA PRO A 133 3.80 12.57 -14.50
C PRO A 133 5.22 12.02 -14.59
N TYR A 134 5.88 11.84 -13.44
CA TYR A 134 7.14 11.11 -13.41
C TYR A 134 6.85 9.61 -13.44
N MET A 135 7.46 8.90 -14.39
CA MET A 135 7.36 7.45 -14.46
C MET A 135 8.29 6.78 -13.46
N PRO A 136 7.88 5.65 -12.86
CA PRO A 136 8.75 4.90 -11.97
C PRO A 136 9.95 4.35 -12.75
N THR A 137 11.11 4.35 -12.11
CA THR A 137 12.36 3.78 -12.64
C THR A 137 12.74 2.48 -11.94
N LEU A 138 12.28 2.29 -10.70
CA LEU A 138 12.54 1.10 -9.91
C LEU A 138 11.56 -0.03 -10.25
N TYR A 139 10.29 0.29 -10.48
CA TYR A 139 9.30 -0.72 -10.87
C TYR A 139 9.39 -1.08 -12.37
N PRO A 140 9.20 -2.35 -12.78
CA PRO A 140 9.07 -3.56 -11.95
C PRO A 140 10.41 -4.27 -11.65
N ASN A 141 11.53 -3.67 -12.04
CA ASN A 141 12.82 -4.36 -12.14
C ASN A 141 13.62 -4.40 -10.84
N ALA A 142 13.33 -3.52 -9.87
CA ALA A 142 14.02 -3.48 -8.60
C ALA A 142 13.78 -4.79 -7.82
N PRO A 143 14.85 -5.48 -7.35
CA PRO A 143 14.70 -6.71 -6.58
C PRO A 143 13.79 -6.56 -5.36
N GLN A 144 13.83 -5.39 -4.71
CA GLN A 144 13.05 -5.03 -3.53
C GLN A 144 11.54 -5.09 -3.78
N PHE A 145 11.08 -4.93 -5.03
CA PHE A 145 9.67 -5.09 -5.35
C PHE A 145 9.16 -6.50 -5.02
N ARG A 146 10.01 -7.53 -5.18
CA ARG A 146 9.67 -8.93 -4.88
C ARG A 146 9.52 -9.21 -3.39
N ASP A 147 10.12 -8.37 -2.56
CA ASP A 147 10.08 -8.46 -1.11
C ASP A 147 8.87 -7.72 -0.51
N LEU A 148 8.04 -7.05 -1.33
CA LEU A 148 6.80 -6.44 -0.85
C LEU A 148 5.74 -7.49 -0.49
N THR A 149 4.86 -7.13 0.43
CA THR A 149 3.63 -7.89 0.66
C THR A 149 2.74 -7.82 -0.58
N GLY A 150 1.85 -8.79 -0.76
CA GLY A 150 0.91 -8.79 -1.90
C GLY A 150 0.04 -7.54 -1.95
N ASP A 151 -0.41 -7.06 -0.78
CA ASP A 151 -1.24 -5.86 -0.70
C ASP A 151 -0.46 -4.58 -1.02
N ASP A 152 0.81 -4.49 -0.59
CA ASP A 152 1.66 -3.32 -0.89
C ASP A 152 2.07 -3.29 -2.36
N ALA A 153 2.38 -4.45 -2.94
CA ALA A 153 2.66 -4.58 -4.36
C ALA A 153 1.44 -4.19 -5.20
N THR A 154 0.24 -4.63 -4.81
CA THR A 154 -1.01 -4.30 -5.53
C THR A 154 -1.32 -2.80 -5.48
N ALA A 155 -1.17 -2.17 -4.31
CA ALA A 155 -1.36 -0.73 -4.18
C ALA A 155 -0.36 0.05 -5.06
N LEU A 156 0.91 -0.36 -5.05
CA LEU A 156 1.95 0.28 -5.85
C LEU A 156 1.70 0.13 -7.36
N ILE A 157 1.30 -1.06 -7.81
CA ILE A 157 0.93 -1.31 -9.21
C ILE A 157 -0.25 -0.42 -9.62
N ALA A 158 -1.33 -0.40 -8.84
CA ALA A 158 -2.51 0.40 -9.15
C ALA A 158 -2.18 1.89 -9.29
N PHE A 159 -1.34 2.42 -8.39
CA PHE A 159 -0.85 3.78 -8.50
C PHE A 159 -0.04 4.00 -9.79
N TYR A 160 0.97 3.17 -10.07
CA TYR A 160 1.80 3.35 -11.26
C TYR A 160 1.06 3.16 -12.58
N ASP A 161 0.12 2.21 -12.65
CA ASP A 161 -0.73 2.02 -13.83
C ASP A 161 -1.59 3.26 -14.11
N SER A 162 -2.08 3.92 -13.07
CA SER A 162 -2.85 5.17 -13.23
C SER A 162 -2.02 6.30 -13.86
N LEU A 163 -0.70 6.33 -13.63
CA LEU A 163 0.19 7.33 -14.21
C LEU A 163 0.31 7.16 -15.72
N HIS A 164 0.30 5.92 -16.22
CA HIS A 164 0.32 5.63 -17.64
C HIS A 164 -0.93 6.19 -18.34
N THR A 165 -2.10 6.11 -17.70
CA THR A 165 -3.33 6.70 -18.23
C THR A 165 -3.22 8.22 -18.34
N LEU A 166 -2.73 8.89 -17.29
CA LEU A 166 -2.53 10.33 -17.28
C LEU A 166 -1.50 10.78 -18.33
N ASP A 167 -0.34 10.13 -18.37
CA ASP A 167 0.74 10.42 -19.33
C ASP A 167 0.28 10.25 -20.77
N LYS A 168 -0.36 9.12 -21.08
CA LYS A 168 -0.91 8.84 -22.40
C LYS A 168 -1.89 9.94 -22.82
N PHE A 169 -2.79 10.34 -21.93
CA PHE A 169 -3.73 11.41 -22.22
C PHE A 169 -3.02 12.73 -22.53
N VAL A 170 -2.08 13.17 -21.68
CA VAL A 170 -1.34 14.43 -21.87
C VAL A 170 -0.54 14.43 -23.17
N ASN A 171 0.08 13.30 -23.52
CA ASN A 171 0.85 13.15 -24.74
C ASN A 171 -0.02 13.12 -26.01
N GLU A 172 -1.21 12.52 -25.96
CA GLU A 172 -2.12 12.40 -27.10
C GLU A 172 -2.98 13.65 -27.35
N TRP A 173 -3.24 14.46 -26.32
CA TRP A 173 -4.23 15.54 -26.39
C TRP A 173 -3.65 16.95 -26.54
N TRP A 174 -2.37 17.16 -26.25
CA TRP A 174 -1.79 18.50 -26.30
C TRP A 174 -1.93 19.10 -27.71
N GLU A 175 -2.58 20.27 -27.80
CA GLU A 175 -2.80 21.04 -29.04
C GLU A 175 -3.59 20.32 -30.14
N ARG A 176 -4.36 19.28 -29.82
CA ARG A 176 -5.23 18.63 -30.81
C ARG A 176 -6.32 19.59 -31.30
N GLU A 177 -6.41 19.77 -32.63
CA GLU A 177 -7.41 20.64 -33.25
C GLU A 177 -8.84 20.19 -32.88
N GLY A 178 -9.70 21.17 -32.59
CA GLY A 178 -11.13 20.95 -32.31
C GLY A 178 -11.50 20.60 -30.87
N GLN A 179 -10.54 20.42 -29.96
CA GLN A 179 -10.84 20.19 -28.54
C GLN A 179 -10.93 21.48 -27.73
N LEU A 180 -11.98 21.61 -26.93
CA LEU A 180 -12.13 22.73 -26.00
C LEU A 180 -11.16 22.51 -24.83
N HIS A 181 -10.39 23.55 -24.48
CA HIS A 181 -9.41 23.47 -23.40
C HIS A 181 -10.04 23.04 -22.07
N ILE A 182 -11.29 23.45 -21.84
CA ILE A 182 -12.03 23.04 -20.64
C ILE A 182 -12.20 21.51 -20.55
N ASN A 183 -12.44 20.82 -21.67
CA ASN A 183 -12.54 19.37 -21.70
C ASN A 183 -11.18 18.73 -21.41
N ILE A 184 -10.11 19.30 -21.97
CA ILE A 184 -8.74 18.83 -21.75
C ILE A 184 -8.39 18.88 -20.26
N PHE A 185 -8.55 20.04 -19.63
CA PHE A 185 -8.18 20.20 -18.23
C PHE A 185 -9.16 19.50 -17.28
N ASN A 186 -10.42 19.31 -17.65
CA ASN A 186 -11.32 18.46 -16.88
C ASN A 186 -10.86 17.00 -16.87
N MET A 187 -10.40 16.49 -18.02
CA MET A 187 -9.86 15.13 -18.12
C MET A 187 -8.52 14.98 -17.39
N ILE A 188 -7.62 15.96 -17.47
CA ILE A 188 -6.40 15.98 -16.65
C ILE A 188 -6.76 15.94 -15.17
N LEU A 189 -7.72 16.74 -14.72
CA LEU A 189 -8.20 16.69 -13.33
C LEU A 189 -8.76 15.31 -12.98
N THR A 190 -9.54 14.68 -13.84
CA THR A 190 -10.09 13.34 -13.59
C THR A 190 -9.00 12.28 -13.44
N TYR A 191 -8.05 12.22 -14.36
CA TYR A 191 -6.98 11.22 -14.29
C TYR A 191 -6.01 11.48 -13.14
N SER A 192 -5.66 12.74 -12.88
CA SER A 192 -4.81 13.06 -11.74
C SER A 192 -5.52 12.84 -10.39
N ASP A 193 -6.82 13.09 -10.28
CA ASP A 193 -7.63 12.77 -9.09
C ASP A 193 -7.68 11.25 -8.83
N GLU A 194 -7.86 10.45 -9.89
CA GLU A 194 -7.78 8.99 -9.81
C GLU A 194 -6.40 8.51 -9.35
N SER A 195 -5.32 9.05 -9.91
CA SER A 195 -3.97 8.76 -9.45
C SER A 195 -3.75 9.14 -7.98
N LEU A 196 -4.27 10.30 -7.55
CA LEU A 196 -4.17 10.72 -6.15
C LEU A 196 -5.00 9.84 -5.20
N ARG A 197 -6.13 9.28 -5.66
CA ARG A 197 -6.89 8.28 -4.90
C ARG A 197 -6.07 7.01 -4.66
N PHE A 198 -5.38 6.49 -5.67
CA PHE A 198 -4.47 5.35 -5.47
C PHE A 198 -3.23 5.71 -4.64
N ALA A 199 -2.78 6.96 -4.72
CA ALA A 199 -1.66 7.46 -3.93
C ALA A 199 -1.94 7.44 -2.42
N GLU A 200 -3.18 7.70 -1.99
CA GLU A 200 -3.57 7.69 -0.57
C GLU A 200 -3.28 6.34 0.11
N ASP A 201 -3.60 5.22 -0.57
CA ASP A 201 -3.27 3.88 -0.08
C ASP A 201 -1.75 3.67 0.02
N CYS A 202 -1.02 4.16 -0.98
CA CYS A 202 0.44 4.08 -1.01
C CYS A 202 1.09 4.92 0.10
N ILE A 203 0.56 6.10 0.42
CA ILE A 203 1.04 6.96 1.51
C ILE A 203 0.98 6.23 2.85
N GLN A 204 -0.16 5.58 3.13
CA GLN A 204 -0.35 4.82 4.37
C GLN A 204 0.57 3.61 4.42
N LYS A 205 0.56 2.76 3.38
CA LYS A 205 1.28 1.48 3.35
C LYS A 205 2.80 1.65 3.43
N PHE A 206 3.34 2.65 2.73
CA PHE A 206 4.77 2.94 2.70
C PHE A 206 5.20 3.93 3.79
N GLU A 207 4.31 4.32 4.70
CA GLU A 207 4.58 5.24 5.81
C GLU A 207 5.23 6.55 5.33
N LEU A 208 4.78 7.08 4.18
CA LEU A 208 5.48 8.19 3.52
C LEU A 208 5.53 9.46 4.36
N GLU A 209 4.47 9.78 5.10
CA GLU A 209 4.45 10.98 5.94
C GLU A 209 5.41 10.90 7.13
N LYS A 210 5.75 9.69 7.57
CA LYS A 210 6.75 9.45 8.61
C LYS A 210 8.16 9.51 8.05
N LEU A 211 8.36 9.02 6.83
CA LEU A 211 9.67 9.04 6.14
C LEU A 211 10.00 10.43 5.56
N TYR A 212 8.98 11.16 5.12
CA TYR A 212 9.07 12.47 4.48
C TYR A 212 8.07 13.44 5.13
N PRO A 213 8.29 13.81 6.41
CA PRO A 213 7.44 14.79 7.06
C PRO A 213 7.56 16.16 6.37
N PRO A 214 6.52 17.00 6.44
CA PRO A 214 6.59 18.34 5.89
C PRO A 214 7.71 19.14 6.54
N LYS A 215 8.38 20.00 5.75
CA LYS A 215 9.47 20.84 6.25
C LYS A 215 8.99 21.87 7.29
N TYR A 216 7.73 22.29 7.18
CA TYR A 216 7.08 23.26 8.06
C TYR A 216 5.64 22.82 8.31
N ASP A 217 5.13 23.01 9.52
CA ASP A 217 3.76 22.63 9.88
C ASP A 217 2.70 23.30 8.99
N SER A 218 2.96 24.54 8.58
CA SER A 218 2.07 25.31 7.69
C SER A 218 1.95 24.71 6.28
N TRP A 219 2.88 23.84 5.87
CA TRP A 219 2.82 23.17 4.57
C TRP A 219 1.77 22.06 4.54
N GLY A 220 1.45 21.47 5.69
CA GLY A 220 0.57 20.31 5.81
C GLY A 220 1.22 19.01 5.32
N THR A 221 0.62 17.88 5.69
CA THR A 221 1.08 16.57 5.23
C THR A 221 0.71 16.32 3.77
N LEU A 222 1.28 15.28 3.16
CA LEU A 222 0.96 14.91 1.78
C LEU A 222 -0.53 14.57 1.62
N SER A 223 -1.11 13.81 2.56
CA SER A 223 -2.53 13.48 2.54
C SER A 223 -3.42 14.71 2.67
N SER A 224 -3.10 15.61 3.62
CA SER A 224 -3.85 16.87 3.80
C SER A 224 -3.81 17.76 2.55
N ARG A 225 -2.67 17.85 1.88
CA ARG A 225 -2.53 18.63 0.64
C ARG A 225 -3.31 18.01 -0.52
N ILE A 226 -3.35 16.68 -0.61
CA ILE A 226 -4.18 15.96 -1.58
C ILE A 226 -5.66 16.26 -1.32
N GLU A 227 -6.12 16.11 -0.09
CA GLU A 227 -7.51 16.37 0.32
C GLU A 227 -7.94 17.80 -0.03
N CYS A 228 -7.15 18.80 0.38
CA CYS A 228 -7.40 20.21 0.05
C CYS A 228 -7.46 20.44 -1.47
N SER A 229 -6.61 19.75 -2.24
CA SER A 229 -6.61 19.87 -3.69
C SER A 229 -7.85 19.25 -4.32
N LYS A 230 -8.30 18.07 -3.85
CA LYS A 230 -9.53 17.42 -4.30
C LYS A 230 -10.76 18.27 -4.04
N VAL A 231 -10.87 18.86 -2.84
CA VAL A 231 -11.95 19.81 -2.49
C VAL A 231 -11.96 21.00 -3.47
N SER A 232 -10.78 21.56 -3.75
CA SER A 232 -10.66 22.69 -4.69
C SER A 232 -11.07 22.30 -6.12
N ALA A 233 -10.77 21.09 -6.57
CA ALA A 233 -11.19 20.59 -7.88
C ALA A 233 -12.71 20.36 -7.97
N ILE A 234 -13.33 19.84 -6.90
CA ILE A 234 -14.78 19.71 -6.81
C ILE A 234 -15.45 21.09 -6.93
N GLN A 235 -15.01 22.06 -6.13
CA GLN A 235 -15.53 23.42 -6.19
C GLN A 235 -15.37 24.05 -7.59
N ALA A 236 -14.22 23.84 -8.23
CA ALA A 236 -14.00 24.34 -9.59
C ALA A 236 -15.01 23.77 -10.59
N ARG A 237 -15.29 22.46 -10.52
CA ARG A 237 -16.30 21.79 -11.36
C ARG A 237 -17.72 22.27 -11.05
N GLU A 238 -18.06 22.48 -9.78
CA GLU A 238 -19.37 23.04 -9.37
C GLU A 238 -19.56 24.46 -9.93
N TYR A 239 -18.55 25.32 -9.80
CA TYR A 239 -18.60 26.67 -10.38
C TYR A 239 -18.70 26.65 -11.90
N HIS A 240 -18.09 25.66 -12.56
CA HIS A 240 -18.26 25.46 -13.99
C HIS A 240 -19.73 25.15 -14.34
N MET A 241 -20.36 24.21 -13.62
CA MET A 241 -21.77 23.86 -13.84
C MET A 241 -22.70 25.05 -13.64
N ALA A 242 -22.53 25.81 -12.55
CA ALA A 242 -23.32 27.01 -12.29
C ALA A 242 -23.19 28.07 -13.40
N ARG A 243 -21.98 28.24 -13.97
CA ARG A 243 -21.74 29.12 -15.12
C ARG A 243 -22.45 28.63 -16.38
N LEU A 244 -22.46 27.32 -16.65
CA LEU A 244 -23.16 26.74 -17.79
C LEU A 244 -24.67 26.93 -17.68
N GLU A 245 -25.25 26.67 -16.51
CA GLU A 245 -26.67 26.90 -16.25
C GLU A 245 -27.05 28.36 -16.49
N THR A 246 -26.24 29.30 -15.98
CA THR A 246 -26.43 30.74 -16.18
C THR A 246 -26.34 31.12 -17.66
N LYS A 247 -25.40 30.54 -18.41
CA LYS A 247 -25.23 30.77 -19.85
C LYS A 247 -26.44 30.26 -20.64
N ASN A 248 -26.92 29.06 -20.33
CA ASN A 248 -28.05 28.43 -21.02
C ASN A 248 -29.39 29.07 -20.68
N ALA A 249 -29.52 29.67 -19.48
CA ALA A 249 -30.71 30.41 -19.07
C ALA A 249 -30.85 31.79 -19.74
N LYS A 250 -29.77 32.34 -20.32
CA LYS A 250 -29.86 33.57 -21.13
C LYS A 250 -30.52 33.23 -22.47
N PRO A 251 -31.66 33.86 -22.83
CA PRO A 251 -32.27 33.62 -24.14
C PRO A 251 -31.29 34.03 -25.24
N ALA A 252 -31.22 33.21 -26.29
CA ALA A 252 -30.47 33.55 -27.50
C ALA A 252 -30.98 34.92 -28.00
N ARG A 253 -30.10 35.92 -28.02
CA ARG A 253 -30.37 37.21 -28.65
C ARG A 253 -30.29 37.08 -30.15
#